data_AF-A0A7W1N0V4-F1
#
_entry.id   AF-A0A7W1N0V4-F1
#
_cell.length_a   1.000
_cell.length_b   1.000
_cell.length_c   1.000
_cell.angle_alpha   90.00
_cell.angle_beta   90.00
_cell.angle_gamma   90.00
#
_symmetry.space_group_name_H-M   'P 1'
#
loop_
_entity.id
_entity.type
_entity.pdbx_description
1 polymer ?
#
loop_
_entity_poly.entity_id
_entity_poly.type
_entity_poly.pdbx_seq_one_letter_code
_entity_poly.pdbx_strand_id
1 'polypeptide(L)'
;FASRRRGPAAPQTQGRWSLVAPLIAHSPGHGARTRALAELLLERHGVLTREAVLAEGIPGGFSSLYSELTNLETLGTARRGYFVEGLGGAQFALGAAVERLRALRSDEPAGALVLAATDPANPYGATLPWPKRAEEGTSDTARAAANGGEPSGNGSRSTGGGRRPARVPGAYLVTLDAEPALYVEKGGKGLVALREPLDAAGAPAPWIAEALEALSDAVARGRVGRLAVERFDGEPIVGSAFEEALIDAGFRQGPRKLTLSA
;
A
#
# COMPACT_ATOMS: atom_id res chain seq x y z
N PHE A 1 -28.95 -47.89 20.55
CA PHE A 1 -27.92 -48.06 19.50
C PHE A 1 -28.01 -46.91 18.51
N ALA A 2 -26.89 -46.24 18.28
CA ALA A 2 -26.79 -44.84 17.88
C ALA A 2 -27.21 -44.51 16.43
N SER A 3 -27.97 -43.43 16.25
CA SER A 3 -28.20 -42.78 14.96
C SER A 3 -26.93 -42.02 14.54
N ARG A 4 -26.24 -42.49 13.50
CA ARG A 4 -25.17 -41.70 12.85
C ARG A 4 -25.80 -40.55 12.07
N ARG A 5 -25.82 -39.35 12.66
CA ARG A 5 -25.99 -38.11 11.88
C ARG A 5 -24.75 -37.95 10.99
N ARG A 6 -24.93 -37.98 9.66
CA ARG A 6 -23.91 -37.51 8.73
C ARG A 6 -23.69 -36.02 8.99
N GLY A 7 -22.47 -35.63 9.35
CA GLY A 7 -22.08 -34.21 9.37
C GLY A 7 -22.22 -33.59 7.97
N PRO A 8 -22.32 -32.25 7.87
CA PRO A 8 -22.38 -31.58 6.58
C PRO A 8 -21.14 -31.97 5.77
N ALA A 9 -21.36 -32.52 4.57
CA ALA A 9 -20.28 -32.80 3.63
C ALA A 9 -19.51 -31.50 3.39
N ALA A 10 -18.19 -31.54 3.52
CA ALA A 10 -17.33 -30.43 3.14
C ALA A 10 -17.70 -29.98 1.72
N PRO A 11 -17.80 -28.67 1.42
CA PRO A 11 -18.09 -28.22 0.08
C PRO A 11 -17.02 -28.78 -0.85
N GLN A 12 -17.43 -29.67 -1.75
CA GLN A 12 -16.57 -30.12 -2.83
C GLN A 12 -16.26 -28.88 -3.66
N THR A 13 -15.01 -28.40 -3.59
CA THR A 13 -14.51 -27.35 -4.49
C THR A 13 -14.44 -27.93 -5.89
N GLN A 14 -15.58 -28.02 -6.56
CA GLN A 14 -15.68 -28.27 -7.99
C GLN A 14 -15.26 -26.99 -8.72
N GLY A 15 -13.95 -26.72 -8.74
CA GLY A 15 -13.39 -25.79 -9.72
C GLY A 15 -13.55 -26.40 -11.11
N ARG A 16 -14.16 -25.66 -12.05
CA ARG A 16 -14.18 -26.06 -13.46
C ARG A 16 -12.80 -25.76 -14.05
N TRP A 17 -11.97 -26.79 -14.20
CA TRP A 17 -10.69 -26.67 -14.89
C TRP A 17 -10.94 -26.67 -16.40
N SER A 18 -10.36 -25.72 -17.11
CA SER A 18 -10.38 -25.64 -18.58
C SER A 18 -8.97 -25.72 -19.14
N LEU A 19 -8.78 -26.40 -20.26
CA LEU A 19 -7.51 -26.38 -20.99
C LEU A 19 -7.20 -24.97 -21.47
N VAL A 20 -6.04 -24.45 -21.08
CA VAL A 20 -5.59 -23.10 -21.48
C VAL A 20 -4.83 -23.13 -22.81
N ALA A 21 -4.35 -24.30 -23.25
CA ALA A 21 -3.59 -24.43 -24.50
C ALA A 21 -4.29 -23.81 -25.73
N PRO A 22 -5.60 -24.00 -25.96
CA PRO A 22 -6.30 -23.34 -27.08
C PRO A 22 -6.34 -21.81 -26.95
N LEU A 23 -6.38 -21.28 -25.72
CA LEU A 23 -6.41 -19.83 -25.46
C LEU A 23 -5.08 -19.15 -25.82
N ILE A 24 -3.97 -19.89 -25.73
CA ILE A 24 -2.63 -19.35 -25.98
C ILE A 24 -2.04 -19.75 -27.35
N ALA A 25 -2.72 -20.62 -28.11
CA ALA A 25 -2.24 -21.13 -29.40
C ALA A 25 -1.92 -20.02 -30.43
N HIS A 26 -2.64 -18.90 -30.36
CA HIS A 26 -2.45 -17.74 -31.24
C HIS A 26 -1.82 -16.55 -30.51
N SER A 27 -1.13 -16.79 -29.40
CA SER A 27 -0.43 -15.73 -28.68
C SER A 27 0.64 -15.11 -29.59
N PRO A 28 0.81 -13.78 -29.56
CA PRO A 28 1.87 -13.12 -30.32
C PRO A 28 3.25 -13.69 -29.97
N GLY A 29 4.19 -13.58 -30.91
CA GLY A 29 5.59 -13.94 -30.67
C GLY A 29 6.16 -13.21 -29.46
N HIS A 30 7.26 -13.73 -28.90
CA HIS A 30 7.85 -13.20 -27.67
C HIS A 30 8.07 -11.68 -27.72
N GLY A 31 8.65 -11.15 -28.80
CA GLY A 31 8.90 -9.71 -28.95
C GLY A 31 7.63 -8.85 -28.88
N ALA A 32 6.56 -9.22 -29.60
CA ALA A 32 5.30 -8.49 -29.57
C ALA A 32 4.64 -8.50 -28.18
N ARG A 33 4.75 -9.62 -27.45
CA ARG A 33 4.28 -9.71 -26.05
C ARG A 33 5.11 -8.86 -25.10
N THR A 34 6.44 -8.87 -25.22
CA THR A 34 7.33 -8.05 -24.41
C THR A 34 7.05 -6.56 -24.62
N ARG A 35 6.82 -6.13 -25.87
CA ARG A 35 6.43 -4.75 -26.17
C ARG A 35 5.11 -4.35 -25.55
N ALA A 36 4.07 -5.15 -25.75
CA ALA A 36 2.76 -4.87 -25.16
C ALA A 36 2.83 -4.78 -23.63
N LEU A 37 3.64 -5.63 -22.99
CA LEU A 37 3.86 -5.58 -21.54
C LEU A 37 4.61 -4.31 -21.10
N ALA A 38 5.65 -3.90 -21.83
CA ALA A 38 6.40 -2.68 -21.55
C ALA A 38 5.51 -1.42 -21.68
N GLU A 39 4.72 -1.33 -22.74
CA GLU A 39 3.76 -0.24 -22.96
C GLU A 39 2.69 -0.21 -21.86
N LEU A 40 2.10 -1.36 -21.51
CA LEU A 40 1.11 -1.47 -20.43
C LEU A 40 1.66 -1.00 -19.08
N LEU A 41 2.90 -1.38 -18.75
CA LEU A 41 3.53 -0.95 -17.49
C LEU A 41 3.84 0.54 -17.48
N LEU A 42 4.26 1.11 -18.62
CA LEU A 42 4.46 2.55 -18.78
C LEU A 42 3.15 3.33 -18.64
N GLU A 43 2.06 2.85 -19.23
CA GLU A 43 0.72 3.47 -19.12
C GLU A 43 0.18 3.41 -17.68
N ARG A 44 0.37 2.28 -17.00
CA ARG A 44 -0.10 2.08 -15.62
C ARG A 44 0.65 2.94 -14.61
N HIS A 45 1.98 2.97 -14.68
CA HIS A 45 2.82 3.60 -13.66
C HIS A 45 3.18 5.05 -14.00
N GLY A 46 3.11 5.45 -15.28
CA GLY A 46 3.56 6.75 -15.79
C GLY A 46 5.09 6.88 -15.81
N VAL A 47 5.73 6.56 -14.68
CA VAL A 47 7.18 6.39 -14.52
C VAL A 47 7.45 4.94 -14.12
N LEU A 48 8.09 4.19 -15.00
CA LEU A 48 8.46 2.80 -14.77
C LEU A 48 9.88 2.73 -14.20
N THR A 49 10.00 2.12 -13.02
CA THR A 49 11.28 1.86 -12.33
C THR A 49 11.54 0.37 -12.21
N ARG A 50 12.80 -0.01 -11.92
CA ARG A 50 13.16 -1.40 -11.65
C ARG A 50 12.33 -1.99 -10.50
N GLU A 51 12.16 -1.22 -9.43
CA GLU A 51 11.44 -1.62 -8.23
C GLU A 51 9.93 -1.83 -8.51
N ALA A 52 9.31 -0.99 -9.36
CA ALA A 52 7.93 -1.18 -9.79
C ALA A 52 7.74 -2.47 -10.61
N VAL A 53 8.67 -2.80 -11.52
CA VAL A 53 8.63 -4.05 -12.29
C VAL A 53 8.79 -5.28 -11.40
N LEU A 54 9.65 -5.19 -10.37
CA LEU A 54 9.80 -6.25 -9.37
C LEU A 54 8.51 -6.44 -8.56
N ALA A 55 7.86 -5.35 -8.15
CA ALA A 55 6.60 -5.39 -7.40
C ALA A 55 5.43 -5.98 -8.21
N GLU A 56 5.43 -5.80 -9.53
CA GLU A 56 4.48 -6.43 -10.47
C GLU A 56 4.74 -7.93 -10.69
N GLY A 57 5.88 -8.45 -10.24
CA GLY A 57 6.21 -9.88 -10.34
C GLY A 57 6.48 -10.34 -11.78
N ILE A 58 6.98 -9.45 -12.64
CA ILE A 58 7.25 -9.77 -14.04
C ILE A 58 8.33 -10.85 -14.15
N PRO A 59 8.09 -11.98 -14.86
CA PRO A 59 9.08 -13.02 -15.06
C PRO A 59 10.35 -12.49 -15.71
N GLY A 60 11.51 -12.80 -15.11
CA GLY A 60 12.81 -12.25 -15.56
C GLY A 60 13.05 -10.80 -15.12
N GLY A 61 12.09 -10.16 -14.45
CA GLY A 61 12.22 -8.82 -13.87
C GLY A 61 12.51 -7.75 -14.92
N PHE A 62 13.13 -6.65 -14.47
CA PHE A 62 13.41 -5.49 -15.32
C PHE A 62 14.30 -5.80 -16.53
N SER A 63 15.27 -6.71 -16.40
CA SER A 63 16.17 -7.07 -17.50
C SER A 63 15.44 -7.70 -18.69
N SER A 64 14.33 -8.41 -18.45
CA SER A 64 13.49 -8.98 -19.51
C SER A 64 12.80 -7.93 -20.39
N LEU A 65 12.62 -6.71 -19.86
CA LEU A 65 11.94 -5.60 -20.54
C LEU A 65 12.92 -4.54 -21.06
N TYR A 66 14.16 -4.52 -20.55
CA TYR A 66 15.11 -3.44 -20.78
C TYR A 66 15.41 -3.18 -22.26
N SER A 67 15.58 -4.23 -23.07
CA SER A 67 15.83 -4.09 -24.51
C SER A 67 14.68 -3.41 -25.23
N GLU A 68 13.44 -3.76 -24.88
CA GLU A 68 12.25 -3.16 -25.49
C GLU A 68 11.98 -1.74 -24.97
N LEU A 69 12.26 -1.47 -23.69
CA LEU A 69 12.23 -0.09 -23.16
C LEU A 69 13.25 0.82 -23.86
N THR A 70 14.43 0.30 -24.17
CA THR A 70 15.45 1.01 -24.97
C THR A 70 15.01 1.21 -26.42
N ASN A 71 14.30 0.24 -27.00
CA ASN A 71 13.68 0.38 -28.32
C ASN A 71 12.60 1.48 -28.30
N LEU A 72 11.73 1.49 -27.29
CA LEU A 72 10.71 2.53 -27.09
C LEU A 72 11.34 3.93 -26.89
N GLU A 73 12.49 4.01 -26.23
CA GLU A 73 13.30 5.25 -26.13
C GLU A 73 13.80 5.68 -27.52
N THR A 74 14.36 4.76 -28.30
CA THR A 74 14.88 5.03 -29.66
C THR A 74 13.78 5.52 -30.60
N LEU A 75 12.57 4.96 -30.48
CA LEU A 75 11.38 5.36 -31.23
C LEU A 75 10.75 6.67 -30.73
N GLY A 76 11.25 7.23 -29.62
CA GLY A 76 10.70 8.43 -28.99
C GLY A 76 9.36 8.24 -28.28
N THR A 77 8.91 6.98 -28.11
CA THR A 77 7.67 6.66 -27.38
C THR A 77 7.85 6.84 -25.87
N ALA A 78 9.01 6.45 -25.36
CA ALA A 78 9.40 6.64 -23.96
C ALA A 78 10.63 7.55 -23.85
N ARG A 79 10.82 8.14 -22.68
CA ARG A 79 12.03 8.89 -22.30
C ARG A 79 12.71 8.19 -21.15
N ARG A 80 14.01 7.96 -21.24
CA ARG A 80 14.83 7.49 -20.13
C ARG A 80 15.38 8.67 -19.34
N GLY A 81 15.40 8.58 -18.02
CA GLY A 81 15.89 9.66 -17.17
C GLY A 81 15.84 9.32 -15.68
N TYR A 82 16.16 10.32 -14.86
CA TYR A 82 16.02 10.26 -13.41
C TYR A 82 14.80 11.08 -13.01
N PHE A 83 13.71 10.41 -12.66
CA PHE A 83 12.44 11.06 -12.32
C PHE A 83 12.11 10.98 -10.83
N VAL A 84 12.49 9.87 -10.19
CA VAL A 84 12.27 9.62 -8.75
C VAL A 84 13.62 9.50 -8.06
N GLU A 85 13.83 10.33 -7.02
CA GLU A 85 15.02 10.29 -6.17
C GLU A 85 15.06 9.01 -5.32
N GLY A 86 16.27 8.54 -4.98
CA GLY A 86 16.48 7.37 -4.12
C GLY A 86 16.23 6.02 -4.78
N LEU A 87 15.77 6.00 -6.04
CA LEU A 87 15.59 4.79 -6.85
C LEU A 87 16.71 4.63 -7.90
N GLY A 88 16.81 3.43 -8.47
CA GLY A 88 17.81 3.12 -9.49
C GLY A 88 17.72 4.04 -10.72
N GLY A 89 18.86 4.27 -11.39
CA GLY A 89 18.95 5.27 -12.46
C GLY A 89 18.32 4.89 -13.80
N ALA A 90 17.97 3.62 -14.01
CA ALA A 90 17.25 3.19 -15.20
C ALA A 90 15.74 3.34 -14.98
N GLN A 91 15.20 4.51 -15.30
CA GLN A 91 13.77 4.80 -15.23
C GLN A 91 13.27 5.26 -16.60
N PHE A 92 12.07 4.84 -16.97
CA PHE A 92 11.44 5.15 -18.26
C PHE A 92 10.07 5.76 -18.02
N ALA A 93 9.72 6.81 -18.75
CA ALA A 93 8.41 7.44 -18.66
C ALA A 93 7.85 7.75 -20.04
N LEU A 94 6.52 7.74 -20.17
CA LEU A 94 5.86 8.26 -21.36
C LEU A 94 6.10 9.76 -21.47
N GLY A 95 6.24 10.29 -22.69
CA GLY A 95 6.41 11.73 -22.91
C GLY A 95 5.31 12.56 -22.22
N ALA A 96 4.06 12.12 -22.34
CA ALA A 96 2.92 12.76 -21.68
C ALA A 96 2.99 12.72 -20.15
N ALA A 97 3.54 11.64 -19.55
CA ALA A 97 3.74 11.57 -18.11
C ALA A 97 4.79 12.59 -17.64
N VAL A 98 5.88 12.75 -18.40
CA VAL A 98 6.90 13.77 -18.12
C VAL A 98 6.34 15.19 -18.19
N GLU A 99 5.52 15.49 -19.21
CA GLU A 99 4.89 16.82 -19.29
C GLU A 99 3.88 17.06 -18.14
N ARG A 100 3.13 16.03 -17.72
CA ARG A 100 2.27 16.13 -16.53
C ARG A 100 3.06 16.41 -15.25
N LEU A 101 4.20 15.73 -15.04
CA LEU A 101 5.06 15.98 -13.89
C LEU A 101 5.58 17.42 -13.86
N ARG A 102 5.92 18.00 -15.02
CA ARG A 102 6.33 19.40 -15.12
C ARG A 102 5.18 20.36 -14.84
N ALA A 103 4.00 20.07 -15.37
CA ALA A 103 2.82 20.93 -15.22
C ALA A 103 2.25 20.92 -13.79
N LEU A 104 2.38 19.78 -13.08
CA LEU A 104 1.93 19.61 -11.70
C LEU A 104 2.97 20.04 -10.66
N ARG A 105 4.11 20.59 -11.09
CA ARG A 105 5.10 21.13 -10.17
C ARG A 105 4.51 22.34 -9.45
N SER A 106 4.21 22.15 -8.18
CA SER A 106 3.62 23.15 -7.30
C SER A 106 4.25 23.01 -5.92
N ASP A 107 4.43 24.14 -5.24
CA ASP A 107 4.80 24.17 -3.82
C ASP A 107 3.56 24.18 -2.92
N GLU A 108 2.36 24.20 -3.51
CA GLU A 108 1.09 24.10 -2.78
C GLU A 108 0.87 22.70 -2.20
N PRO A 109 0.29 22.58 -1.00
CA PRO A 109 -0.07 21.30 -0.38
C PRO A 109 -0.97 20.46 -1.32
N ALA A 110 -0.62 19.18 -1.52
CA ALA A 110 -1.42 18.27 -2.34
C ALA A 110 -2.71 17.81 -1.62
N GLY A 111 -2.81 18.06 -0.32
CA GLY A 111 -3.95 17.72 0.52
C GLY A 111 -4.05 16.24 0.85
N ALA A 112 -5.17 15.85 1.42
CA ALA A 112 -5.41 14.50 1.89
C ALA A 112 -5.96 13.57 0.78
N LEU A 113 -5.39 12.37 0.67
CA LEU A 113 -5.89 11.31 -0.22
C LEU A 113 -6.03 9.99 0.54
N VAL A 114 -7.09 9.24 0.19
CA VAL A 114 -7.33 7.89 0.71
C VAL A 114 -7.23 6.90 -0.45
N LEU A 115 -6.22 6.03 -0.40
CA LEU A 115 -5.96 5.00 -1.40
C LEU A 115 -6.16 3.61 -0.79
N ALA A 116 -6.63 2.65 -1.58
CA ALA A 116 -6.52 1.26 -1.16
C ALA A 116 -5.02 0.90 -1.05
N ALA A 117 -4.63 0.11 -0.05
CA ALA A 117 -3.23 -0.27 0.12
C ALA A 117 -2.67 -1.06 -1.09
N THR A 118 -3.56 -1.68 -1.86
CA THR A 118 -3.27 -2.45 -3.08
C THR A 118 -3.40 -1.64 -4.38
N ASP A 119 -3.78 -0.37 -4.28
CA ASP A 119 -3.92 0.51 -5.44
C ASP A 119 -2.55 0.69 -6.13
N PRO A 120 -2.45 0.58 -7.47
CA PRO A 120 -1.21 0.84 -8.20
C PRO A 120 -0.64 2.24 -7.97
N ALA A 121 -1.48 3.24 -7.67
CA ALA A 121 -1.04 4.60 -7.36
C ALA A 121 -0.38 4.72 -5.98
N ASN A 122 -0.50 3.72 -5.11
CA ASN A 122 0.23 3.66 -3.84
C ASN A 122 1.62 3.04 -4.04
N PRO A 123 2.72 3.83 -3.97
CA PRO A 123 4.08 3.31 -4.14
C PRO A 123 4.60 2.58 -2.89
N TYR A 124 3.98 2.79 -1.72
CA TYR A 124 4.46 2.25 -0.44
C TYR A 124 4.16 0.76 -0.29
N GLY A 125 5.17 0.01 0.16
CA GLY A 125 5.14 -1.44 0.23
C GLY A 125 5.28 -2.13 -1.12
N ALA A 126 5.65 -1.39 -2.17
CA ALA A 126 5.95 -1.88 -3.50
C ALA A 126 7.29 -1.31 -3.98
N THR A 127 7.28 -0.07 -4.46
CA THR A 127 8.47 0.64 -4.96
C THR A 127 9.20 1.36 -3.84
N LEU A 128 8.45 1.96 -2.91
CA LEU A 128 8.98 2.63 -1.73
C LEU A 128 8.74 1.77 -0.47
N PRO A 129 9.68 1.76 0.49
CA PRO A 129 9.46 1.11 1.78
C PRO A 129 8.39 1.86 2.57
N TRP A 130 7.67 1.14 3.43
CA TRP A 130 6.79 1.80 4.41
C TRP A 130 7.62 2.71 5.34
N PRO A 131 7.08 3.86 5.77
CA PRO A 131 7.73 4.70 6.76
C PRO A 131 8.03 3.91 8.04
N LYS A 132 9.23 4.13 8.60
CA LYS A 132 9.62 3.52 9.87
C LYS A 132 8.92 4.26 11.01
N ARG A 133 8.38 3.52 11.99
CA ARG A 133 7.85 4.12 13.21
C ARG A 133 9.01 4.59 14.10
N ALA A 134 8.81 5.66 14.86
CA ALA A 134 9.83 6.22 15.77
C ALA A 134 10.44 5.17 16.73
N GLU A 135 9.67 4.15 17.13
CA GLU A 135 10.14 3.07 18.01
C GLU A 135 10.99 1.98 17.32
N GLU A 136 10.89 1.80 15.99
CA GLU A 136 11.64 0.77 15.27
C GLU A 136 13.12 1.16 15.01
N GLY A 137 13.44 2.45 15.06
CA GLY A 137 14.80 2.98 14.79
C GLY A 137 15.83 2.71 15.91
N THR A 138 15.36 2.55 17.15
CA THR A 138 16.23 2.39 18.32
C THR A 138 16.67 0.94 18.54
N SER A 139 15.89 -0.04 18.05
CA SER A 139 16.21 -1.47 18.26
C SER A 139 17.21 -2.05 17.26
N ASP A 140 17.29 -1.51 16.04
CA ASP A 140 18.18 -2.06 14.99
C ASP A 140 19.62 -1.52 15.07
N THR A 141 19.81 -0.25 15.45
CA THR A 141 21.15 0.35 15.59
C THR A 141 21.89 -0.16 16.84
N ALA A 142 21.18 -0.38 17.95
CA ALA A 142 21.77 -0.98 19.15
C ALA A 142 22.10 -2.48 18.99
N ARG A 143 21.37 -3.21 18.12
CA ARG A 143 21.66 -4.63 17.82
C ARG A 143 22.81 -4.81 16.83
N ALA A 144 22.96 -3.91 15.86
CA ALA A 144 24.05 -3.97 14.87
C ALA A 144 25.44 -3.73 15.48
N ALA A 145 25.53 -2.95 16.57
CA ALA A 145 26.78 -2.72 17.27
C ALA A 145 27.21 -3.88 18.20
N ALA A 146 26.30 -4.82 18.51
CA ALA A 146 26.52 -5.83 19.55
C ALA A 146 26.76 -7.26 19.02
N ASN A 147 26.35 -7.61 17.79
CA ASN A 147 26.39 -9.00 17.32
C ASN A 147 27.06 -9.16 15.95
N GLY A 148 28.36 -9.46 15.96
CA GLY A 148 29.08 -10.05 14.82
C GLY A 148 28.78 -11.54 14.64
N GLY A 149 27.53 -11.90 14.36
CA GLY A 149 27.10 -13.29 14.20
C GLY A 149 25.87 -13.45 13.30
N GLU A 150 25.92 -14.45 12.42
CA GLU A 150 24.92 -14.77 11.39
C GLU A 150 23.49 -14.91 11.95
N PRO A 151 22.45 -14.50 11.20
CA PRO A 151 21.08 -14.55 11.69
C PRO A 151 20.50 -15.97 11.57
N SER A 152 20.50 -16.70 12.69
CA SER A 152 19.64 -17.87 12.88
C SER A 152 18.26 -17.43 13.38
N GLY A 153 17.21 -17.95 12.75
CA GLY A 153 15.83 -17.52 12.95
C GLY A 153 15.22 -17.92 14.30
N ASN A 154 14.52 -16.96 14.93
CA ASN A 154 13.22 -17.17 15.57
C ASN A 154 12.58 -15.79 15.85
N GLY A 155 11.30 -15.65 15.52
CA GLY A 155 10.53 -14.40 15.59
C GLY A 155 10.49 -13.79 16.99
N SER A 156 11.04 -12.59 17.12
CA SER A 156 10.81 -11.71 18.27
C SER A 156 9.64 -10.80 17.95
N ARG A 157 8.55 -10.95 18.71
CA ARG A 157 7.39 -10.05 18.74
C ARG A 157 7.87 -8.61 18.97
N SER A 158 7.52 -7.70 18.07
CA SER A 158 7.76 -6.26 18.20
C SER A 158 6.80 -5.67 19.24
N THR A 159 7.34 -4.89 20.16
CA THR A 159 6.64 -4.25 21.28
C THR A 159 5.90 -2.97 20.89
N GLY A 160 5.43 -2.85 19.65
CA GLY A 160 4.48 -1.84 19.20
C GLY A 160 3.23 -2.57 18.69
N GLY A 161 2.09 -2.39 19.37
CA GLY A 161 0.94 -3.32 19.32
C GLY A 161 0.18 -3.39 17.98
N GLY A 162 0.48 -2.51 17.02
CA GLY A 162 -0.20 -2.46 15.72
C GLY A 162 0.38 -3.42 14.68
N ARG A 163 -0.45 -3.93 13.77
CA ARG A 163 0.05 -4.75 12.66
C ARG A 163 0.83 -3.86 11.70
N ARG A 164 2.03 -4.30 11.29
CA ARG A 164 2.83 -3.58 10.28
C ARG A 164 2.01 -3.34 9.00
N PRO A 165 2.07 -2.13 8.41
CA PRO A 165 1.43 -1.84 7.14
C PRO A 165 1.84 -2.84 6.05
N ALA A 166 0.87 -3.21 5.21
CA ALA A 166 1.09 -4.14 4.12
C ALA A 166 0.09 -3.89 2.98
N ARG A 167 0.45 -4.24 1.75
CA ARG A 167 -0.44 -4.15 0.59
C ARG A 167 -1.44 -5.31 0.61
N VAL A 168 -2.50 -5.16 1.38
CA VAL A 168 -3.54 -6.20 1.56
C VAL A 168 -4.90 -5.66 1.11
N PRO A 169 -5.71 -6.45 0.37
CA PRO A 169 -7.06 -6.04 0.00
C PRO A 169 -7.92 -5.69 1.23
N GLY A 170 -8.62 -4.56 1.15
CA GLY A 170 -9.45 -4.03 2.23
C GLY A 170 -8.69 -3.27 3.31
N ALA A 171 -7.39 -3.01 3.13
CA ALA A 171 -6.63 -2.03 3.88
C ALA A 171 -6.52 -0.72 3.07
N TYR A 172 -6.32 0.40 3.76
CA TYR A 172 -6.26 1.74 3.14
C TYR A 172 -5.08 2.54 3.69
N LEU A 173 -4.55 3.44 2.86
CA LEU A 173 -3.52 4.40 3.21
C LEU A 173 -4.10 5.80 3.06
N VAL A 174 -3.98 6.61 4.10
CA VAL A 174 -4.20 8.05 4.06
C VAL A 174 -2.85 8.73 3.91
N THR A 175 -2.71 9.56 2.89
CA THR A 175 -1.57 10.46 2.70
C THR A 175 -2.02 11.90 2.90
N LEU A 176 -1.18 12.71 3.54
CA LEU A 176 -1.34 14.17 3.59
C LEU A 176 -0.15 14.77 2.85
N ASP A 177 -0.39 15.56 1.81
CA ASP A 177 0.66 16.17 0.99
C ASP A 177 1.63 15.14 0.39
N ALA A 178 1.06 14.06 -0.16
CA ALA A 178 1.78 12.91 -0.73
C ALA A 178 2.66 12.11 0.27
N GLU A 179 2.68 12.47 1.54
CA GLU A 179 3.37 11.73 2.59
C GLU A 179 2.38 10.85 3.38
N PRO A 180 2.69 9.56 3.62
CA PRO A 180 1.87 8.68 4.45
C PRO A 180 1.60 9.26 5.84
N ALA A 181 0.36 9.17 6.30
CA ALA A 181 -0.06 9.66 7.60
C ALA A 181 -0.72 8.56 8.45
N LEU A 182 -1.73 7.88 7.88
CA LEU A 182 -2.53 6.89 8.60
C LEU A 182 -2.75 5.64 7.75
N TYR A 183 -2.55 4.47 8.33
CA TYR A 183 -2.87 3.20 7.70
C TYR A 183 -4.08 2.56 8.39
N VAL A 184 -5.07 2.16 7.59
CA VAL A 184 -6.26 1.44 8.04
C VAL A 184 -6.03 -0.04 7.81
N GLU A 185 -6.04 -0.84 8.88
CA GLU A 185 -5.88 -2.29 8.80
C GLU A 185 -7.01 -2.92 7.98
N LYS A 186 -6.72 -4.09 7.38
CA LYS A 186 -7.74 -4.89 6.69
C LYS A 186 -8.97 -5.08 7.58
N GLY A 187 -10.13 -4.73 7.05
CA GLY A 187 -11.41 -4.86 7.74
C GLY A 187 -11.78 -3.68 8.64
N GLY A 188 -10.99 -2.60 8.64
CA GLY A 188 -11.37 -1.31 9.23
C GLY A 188 -11.45 -1.29 10.76
N LYS A 189 -10.74 -2.22 11.43
CA LYS A 189 -10.75 -2.37 12.90
C LYS A 189 -9.56 -1.76 13.62
N GLY A 190 -8.46 -1.56 12.91
CA GLY A 190 -7.24 -0.97 13.47
C GLY A 190 -6.84 0.23 12.63
N LEU A 191 -6.43 1.29 13.31
CA LEU A 191 -5.73 2.41 12.74
C LEU A 191 -4.27 2.34 13.20
N VAL A 192 -3.35 2.72 12.31
CA VAL A 192 -1.92 2.72 12.56
C VAL A 192 -1.35 4.06 12.10
N ALA A 193 -0.73 4.80 13.02
CA ALA A 193 -0.07 6.04 12.67
C ALA A 193 1.26 5.75 11.95
N LEU A 194 1.53 6.54 10.91
CA LEU A 194 2.78 6.51 10.15
C LEU A 194 3.63 7.77 10.36
N ARG A 195 3.08 8.73 11.12
CA ARG A 195 3.73 9.92 11.67
C ARG A 195 3.59 9.89 13.20
N GLU A 196 4.29 10.77 13.90
CA GLU A 196 4.15 10.90 15.34
C GLU A 196 2.71 11.34 15.69
N PRO A 197 1.90 10.50 16.38
CA PRO A 197 0.47 10.76 16.54
C PRO A 197 0.14 11.66 17.73
N LEU A 198 1.08 11.85 18.66
CA LEU A 198 0.92 12.74 19.80
C LEU A 198 1.88 13.92 19.71
N ASP A 199 1.42 15.09 20.14
CA ASP A 199 2.28 16.26 20.30
C ASP A 199 3.11 16.20 21.59
N ALA A 200 3.91 17.24 21.85
CA ALA A 200 4.72 17.34 23.05
C ALA A 200 3.91 17.39 24.37
N ALA A 201 2.62 17.70 24.30
CA ALA A 201 1.71 17.73 25.45
C ALA A 201 0.96 16.40 25.63
N GLY A 202 1.15 15.43 24.74
CA GLY A 202 0.45 14.14 24.76
C GLY A 202 -0.97 14.21 24.20
N ALA A 203 -1.33 15.27 23.48
CA ALA A 203 -2.59 15.41 22.76
C ALA A 203 -2.44 14.90 21.31
N PRO A 204 -3.53 14.47 20.65
CA PRO A 204 -3.48 14.10 19.23
C PRO A 204 -2.89 15.21 18.37
N ALA A 205 -1.89 14.88 17.56
CA ALA A 205 -1.26 15.83 16.65
C ALA A 205 -2.29 16.37 15.63
N PRO A 206 -2.17 17.64 15.17
CA PRO A 206 -3.18 18.27 14.30
C PRO A 206 -3.50 17.49 13.02
N TRP A 207 -2.51 16.79 12.45
CA TRP A 207 -2.68 15.97 11.24
C TRP A 207 -3.67 14.81 11.42
N ILE A 208 -3.90 14.36 12.67
CA ILE A 208 -4.85 13.27 12.97
C ILE A 208 -6.26 13.67 12.53
N ALA A 209 -6.70 14.89 12.85
CA ALA A 209 -8.02 15.39 12.50
C ALA A 209 -8.19 15.41 10.96
N GLU A 210 -7.21 15.96 10.25
CA GLU A 210 -7.20 16.03 8.78
C GLU A 210 -7.26 14.63 8.14
N ALA A 211 -6.47 13.68 8.65
CA ALA A 211 -6.47 12.31 8.14
C ALA A 211 -7.81 11.59 8.38
N LEU A 212 -8.44 11.81 9.55
CA LEU A 212 -9.74 11.24 9.88
C LEU A 212 -10.87 11.87 9.08
N GLU A 213 -10.82 13.17 8.79
CA GLU A 213 -11.77 13.86 7.92
C GLU A 213 -11.71 13.29 6.49
N ALA A 214 -10.50 13.11 5.95
CA ALA A 214 -10.31 12.50 4.63
C ALA A 214 -10.87 11.06 4.57
N LEU A 215 -10.66 10.29 5.64
CA LEU A 215 -11.24 8.95 5.77
C LEU A 215 -12.78 9.00 5.86
N SER A 216 -13.33 10.01 6.54
CA SER A 216 -14.76 10.21 6.67
C SER A 216 -15.43 10.55 5.35
N ASP A 217 -14.86 11.49 4.59
CA ASP A 217 -15.29 11.79 3.21
C ASP A 217 -15.21 10.54 2.31
N ALA A 218 -14.14 9.75 2.43
CA ALA A 218 -13.98 8.54 1.64
C ALA A 218 -15.05 7.47 1.95
N VAL A 219 -15.47 7.34 3.22
CA VAL A 219 -16.58 6.47 3.62
C VAL A 219 -17.91 7.04 3.12
N ALA A 220 -18.17 8.33 3.30
CA ALA A 220 -19.40 8.98 2.85
C ALA A 220 -19.60 8.87 1.33
N ARG A 221 -18.52 8.95 0.54
CA ARG A 221 -18.55 8.74 -0.93
C ARG A 221 -18.57 7.27 -1.35
N GLY A 222 -18.61 6.33 -0.42
CA GLY A 222 -18.62 4.89 -0.69
C GLY A 222 -17.31 4.32 -1.25
N ARG A 223 -16.21 5.09 -1.21
CA ARG A 223 -14.87 4.63 -1.64
C ARG A 223 -14.24 3.69 -0.61
N VAL A 224 -14.56 3.90 0.66
CA VAL A 224 -14.19 3.05 1.79
C VAL A 224 -15.45 2.43 2.38
N GLY A 225 -15.41 1.13 2.68
CA GLY A 225 -16.52 0.44 3.33
C GLY A 225 -16.72 0.91 4.78
N ARG A 226 -17.74 0.36 5.45
CA ARG A 226 -17.99 0.63 6.87
C ARG A 226 -16.73 0.37 7.72
N LEU A 227 -16.40 1.32 8.59
CA LEU A 227 -15.33 1.19 9.57
C LEU A 227 -15.89 0.90 10.96
N ALA A 228 -15.14 0.11 11.72
CA ALA A 228 -15.49 -0.31 13.07
C ALA A 228 -14.20 -0.38 13.90
N VAL A 229 -13.60 0.78 14.13
CA VAL A 229 -12.31 0.95 14.76
C VAL A 229 -12.39 0.48 16.19
N GLU A 230 -11.59 -0.52 16.53
CA GLU A 230 -11.43 -1.11 17.85
C GLU A 230 -10.08 -0.70 18.48
N ARG A 231 -9.08 -0.36 17.64
CA ARG A 231 -7.72 -0.06 18.07
C ARG A 231 -7.06 1.07 17.30
N PHE A 232 -6.18 1.80 17.99
CA PHE A 232 -5.23 2.75 17.42
C PHE A 232 -3.81 2.36 17.86
N ASP A 233 -2.91 2.14 16.91
CA ASP A 233 -1.55 1.63 17.13
C ASP A 233 -1.44 0.36 17.98
N GLY A 234 -2.51 -0.43 18.00
CA GLY A 234 -2.61 -1.68 18.77
C GLY A 234 -3.35 -1.55 20.10
N GLU A 235 -3.50 -0.33 20.61
CA GLU A 235 -4.17 -0.05 21.87
C GLU A 235 -5.68 0.15 21.66
N PRO A 236 -6.53 -0.19 22.64
CA PRO A 236 -7.97 0.04 22.57
C PRO A 236 -8.30 1.51 22.30
N ILE A 237 -9.22 1.76 21.36
CA ILE A 237 -9.58 3.14 20.99
C ILE A 237 -10.46 3.84 22.04
N VAL A 238 -11.35 3.09 22.71
CA VAL A 238 -12.25 3.65 23.73
C VAL A 238 -11.44 3.96 24.99
N GLY A 239 -11.55 5.18 25.49
CA GLY A 239 -10.77 5.72 26.60
C GLY A 239 -9.36 6.18 26.22
N SER A 240 -9.00 6.16 24.93
CA SER A 240 -7.70 6.64 24.44
C SER A 240 -7.72 8.14 24.13
N ALA A 241 -6.53 8.74 23.98
CA ALA A 241 -6.39 10.14 23.55
C ALA A 241 -7.03 10.44 22.18
N PHE A 242 -7.27 9.42 21.35
CA PHE A 242 -7.80 9.58 20.00
C PHE A 242 -9.31 9.42 19.91
N GLU A 243 -9.99 9.04 20.99
CA GLU A 243 -11.44 8.77 20.97
C GLU A 243 -12.24 9.99 20.51
N GLU A 244 -11.99 11.15 21.12
CA GLU A 244 -12.69 12.41 20.82
C GLU A 244 -12.45 12.83 19.36
N ALA A 245 -11.22 12.72 18.86
CA ALA A 245 -10.89 13.04 17.47
C ALA A 245 -11.67 12.16 16.45
N LEU A 246 -11.90 10.88 16.76
CA LEU A 246 -12.75 10.04 15.92
C LEU A 246 -14.23 10.44 16.00
N ILE A 247 -14.73 10.83 17.18
CA ILE A 247 -16.10 11.30 17.34
C ILE A 247 -16.31 12.58 16.53
N ASP A 248 -15.39 13.53 16.61
CA ASP A 248 -15.41 14.79 15.87
C ASP A 248 -15.37 14.56 14.34
N ALA A 249 -14.64 13.53 13.89
CA ALA A 249 -14.63 13.09 12.49
C ALA A 249 -15.92 12.36 12.04
N GLY A 250 -16.91 12.23 12.93
CA GLY A 250 -18.23 11.67 12.64
C GLY A 250 -18.41 10.20 13.01
N PHE A 251 -17.46 9.57 13.71
CA PHE A 251 -17.64 8.21 14.18
C PHE A 251 -18.62 8.15 15.36
N ARG A 252 -19.50 7.14 15.35
CA ARG A 252 -20.42 6.89 16.46
C ARG A 252 -19.76 5.99 17.51
N GLN A 253 -19.78 6.44 18.76
CA GLN A 253 -19.25 5.69 19.90
C GLN A 253 -20.08 4.44 20.19
N GLY A 254 -19.39 3.35 20.55
CA GLY A 254 -19.96 2.13 21.06
C GLY A 254 -19.07 1.51 22.14
N PRO A 255 -19.50 0.43 22.82
CA PRO A 255 -18.84 -0.02 24.06
C PRO A 255 -17.38 -0.45 23.94
N ARG A 256 -16.91 -0.83 22.74
CA ARG A 256 -15.53 -1.27 22.47
C ARG A 256 -14.97 -0.76 21.15
N LYS A 257 -15.71 0.10 20.46
CA LYS A 257 -15.39 0.50 19.09
C LYS A 257 -16.09 1.79 18.70
N LEU A 258 -15.48 2.52 17.79
CA LEU A 258 -16.09 3.64 17.08
C LEU A 258 -16.42 3.23 15.66
N THR A 259 -17.62 3.56 15.18
CA THR A 259 -18.11 3.10 13.88
C THR A 259 -18.45 4.24 12.95
N LEU A 260 -18.09 4.09 11.68
CA LEU A 260 -18.43 5.02 10.62
C LEU A 260 -19.01 4.27 9.41
N SER A 261 -20.06 4.83 8.83
CA SER A 261 -20.74 4.32 7.63
C SER A 261 -21.21 5.50 6.78
N ALA A 262 -21.38 5.28 5.48
CA ALA A 262 -22.07 6.20 4.59
C ALA A 262 -23.51 6.46 5.05
#